data_AF-A0A930K599-F1
#
_entry.id   AF-A0A930K599-F1
#
_cell.length_a   1.000
_cell.length_b   1.000
_cell.length_c   1.000
_cell.angle_alpha   90.00
_cell.angle_beta   90.00
_cell.angle_gamma   90.00
#
_symmetry.space_group_name_H-M   'P 1'
#
loop_
_entity.id
_entity.type
_entity.pdbx_description
1 polymer ?
#
loop_
_entity_poly.entity_id
_entity_poly.type
_entity_poly.pdbx_seq_one_letter_code
_entity_poly.pdbx_strand_id
1 'polypeptide(L)'
;MELNLKRTLTCIILTVLTTLSTHAQTLCVIDGIPLPDSLLHVTIDEMRSDSTKQIVSHRLGLIAPYAIESIQTFAVEEQIKQGKNITFCKPPKDIIIMRTNSLAELQWVINGKLRKPRKKLTIIDYKLSPQRITEALPRGIKPTDILSADILTYINDPRMEKHPTIVIKTKTSNRLLNQQSLTEGK
;
A
#
# COMPACT_ATOMS: atom_id res chain seq x y z
N MET A 1 -5.01 12.02 -51.94
CA MET A 1 -4.78 12.45 -50.54
C MET A 1 -5.44 11.51 -49.52
N GLU A 2 -6.64 11.00 -49.78
CA GLU A 2 -7.36 10.07 -48.89
C GLU A 2 -6.65 8.74 -48.59
N LEU A 3 -5.94 8.17 -49.56
CA LEU A 3 -5.27 6.88 -49.38
C LEU A 3 -4.13 6.95 -48.33
N ASN A 4 -3.42 8.07 -48.29
CA ASN A 4 -2.36 8.32 -47.31
C ASN A 4 -2.96 8.56 -45.91
N LEU A 5 -4.06 9.30 -45.80
CA LEU A 5 -4.73 9.54 -44.52
C LEU A 5 -5.27 8.23 -43.92
N LYS A 6 -5.90 7.37 -44.73
CA LYS A 6 -6.39 6.05 -44.28
C LYS A 6 -5.22 5.18 -43.79
N ARG A 7 -4.10 5.15 -44.52
CA ARG A 7 -2.92 4.36 -44.14
C ARG A 7 -2.28 4.89 -42.85
N THR A 8 -2.18 6.20 -42.68
CA THR A 8 -1.69 6.82 -41.44
C THR A 8 -2.60 6.52 -40.26
N LEU A 9 -3.92 6.60 -40.43
CA LEU A 9 -4.88 6.30 -39.36
C LEU A 9 -4.78 4.82 -38.94
N THR A 10 -4.68 3.89 -39.89
CA THR A 10 -4.52 2.46 -39.59
C THR A 10 -3.21 2.19 -38.85
N CYS A 11 -2.11 2.87 -39.21
CA CYS A 11 -0.85 2.77 -38.48
C CYS A 11 -0.95 3.31 -37.04
N ILE A 12 -1.67 4.42 -36.83
CA ILE A 12 -1.92 4.97 -35.48
C ILE A 12 -2.77 4.00 -34.66
N ILE A 13 -3.84 3.45 -35.25
CA ILE A 13 -4.71 2.48 -34.58
C ILE A 13 -3.93 1.21 -34.22
N LEU A 14 -3.09 0.70 -35.13
CA LEU A 14 -2.25 -0.47 -34.86
C LEU A 14 -1.24 -0.21 -33.75
N THR A 15 -0.58 0.95 -33.74
CA THR A 15 0.35 1.31 -32.66
C THR A 15 -0.38 1.43 -31.33
N VAL A 16 -1.51 2.14 -31.26
CA VAL A 16 -2.33 2.25 -30.04
C VAL A 16 -2.85 0.87 -29.59
N LEU A 17 -3.35 0.05 -30.50
CA LEU A 17 -3.85 -1.29 -30.20
C LEU A 17 -2.74 -2.21 -29.68
N THR A 18 -1.54 -2.14 -30.27
CA THR A 18 -0.38 -2.89 -29.77
C THR A 18 0.01 -2.45 -28.37
N THR A 19 0.01 -1.14 -28.06
CA THR A 19 0.30 -0.62 -26.71
C THR A 19 -0.77 -0.99 -25.68
N LEU A 20 -2.05 -1.13 -26.09
CA LEU A 20 -3.12 -1.63 -25.22
C LEU A 20 -3.01 -3.15 -24.98
N SER A 21 -2.48 -3.91 -25.95
CA SER A 21 -2.34 -5.37 -25.84
C SER A 21 -1.10 -5.85 -25.08
N THR A 22 -0.16 -4.95 -24.76
CA THR A 22 1.05 -5.24 -23.97
C THR A 22 0.84 -5.13 -22.46
N HIS A 23 -0.40 -5.13 -21.98
CA HIS A 23 -0.71 -5.30 -20.56
C HIS A 23 -0.44 -6.75 -20.13
N ALA A 24 0.83 -7.08 -19.98
CA ALA A 24 1.25 -8.30 -19.33
C ALA A 24 0.91 -8.19 -17.83
N GLN A 25 0.11 -9.13 -17.32
CA GLN A 25 -0.12 -9.30 -15.89
C GLN A 25 1.23 -9.39 -15.18
N THR A 26 1.53 -8.34 -14.41
CA THR A 26 2.80 -8.17 -13.72
C THR A 26 2.55 -8.42 -12.25
N LEU A 27 3.21 -9.42 -11.67
CA LEU A 27 3.00 -9.72 -10.25
C LEU A 27 3.75 -8.70 -9.40
N CYS A 28 3.01 -7.85 -8.68
CA CYS A 28 3.58 -6.93 -7.71
C CYS A 28 3.60 -7.55 -6.32
N VAL A 29 4.74 -7.48 -5.64
CA VAL A 29 4.91 -7.95 -4.26
C VAL A 29 5.48 -6.80 -3.43
N ILE A 30 4.81 -6.41 -2.36
CA ILE A 30 5.32 -5.42 -1.39
C ILE A 30 5.59 -6.15 -0.07
N ASP A 31 6.81 -6.05 0.43
CA ASP A 31 7.23 -6.64 1.72
C ASP A 31 6.88 -8.13 1.86
N GLY A 32 6.96 -8.86 0.74
CA GLY A 32 6.64 -10.29 0.67
C GLY A 32 5.15 -10.62 0.53
N ILE A 33 4.27 -9.61 0.43
CA ILE A 33 2.83 -9.80 0.24
C ILE A 33 2.47 -9.52 -1.23
N PRO A 34 1.85 -10.48 -1.96
CA PRO A 34 1.40 -10.23 -3.32
C PRO A 34 0.25 -9.22 -3.31
N LEU A 35 0.36 -8.21 -4.16
CA LEU A 35 -0.70 -7.23 -4.38
C LEU A 35 -1.56 -7.66 -5.57
N PRO A 36 -2.90 -7.55 -5.45
CA PRO A 36 -3.77 -7.69 -6.59
C PRO A 36 -3.59 -6.51 -7.56
N ASP A 37 -3.66 -6.77 -8.86
CA ASP A 37 -3.57 -5.76 -9.93
C ASP A 37 -4.61 -4.63 -9.76
N SER A 38 -5.75 -4.91 -9.10
CA SER A 38 -6.79 -3.91 -8.80
C SER A 38 -6.34 -2.84 -7.80
N LEU A 39 -5.34 -3.12 -6.96
CA LEU A 39 -4.79 -2.16 -6.01
C LEU A 39 -3.61 -1.38 -6.59
N LEU A 40 -2.78 -2.05 -7.40
CA LEU A 40 -1.62 -1.44 -8.01
C LEU A 40 -1.57 -1.82 -9.49
N HIS A 41 -2.34 -1.08 -10.29
CA HIS A 41 -2.34 -1.23 -11.73
C HIS A 41 -1.13 -0.49 -12.31
N VAL A 42 -0.07 -1.21 -12.68
CA VAL A 42 1.19 -0.64 -13.21
C VAL A 42 1.67 -1.39 -14.45
N THR A 43 2.31 -0.66 -15.36
CA THR A 43 3.00 -1.23 -16.51
C THR A 43 4.49 -1.40 -16.22
N ILE A 44 5.15 -2.29 -16.95
CA ILE A 44 6.59 -2.52 -16.77
C ILE A 44 7.42 -1.28 -17.08
N ASP A 45 7.01 -0.48 -18.06
CA ASP A 45 7.72 0.74 -18.46
C ASP A 45 7.61 1.82 -17.38
N GLU A 46 6.43 1.96 -16.77
CA GLU A 46 6.25 2.83 -15.60
C GLU A 46 7.14 2.40 -14.45
N MET A 47 7.28 1.09 -14.24
CA MET A 47 8.04 0.50 -13.12
C MET A 47 9.56 0.49 -13.34
N ARG A 48 10.01 0.79 -14.56
CA ARG A 48 11.42 1.02 -14.92
C ARG A 48 11.78 2.51 -14.97
N SER A 49 10.79 3.40 -14.81
CA SER A 49 11.02 4.84 -14.88
C SER A 49 11.63 5.39 -13.58
N ASP A 50 12.30 6.54 -13.65
CA ASP A 50 12.81 7.23 -12.46
C ASP A 50 11.68 7.71 -11.53
N SER A 51 10.46 7.82 -12.05
CA SER A 51 9.27 8.25 -11.30
C SER A 51 8.49 7.11 -10.66
N THR A 52 9.04 5.88 -10.65
CA THR A 52 8.30 4.69 -10.21
C THR A 52 7.77 4.84 -8.79
N LYS A 53 8.57 5.35 -7.85
CA LYS A 53 8.14 5.53 -6.45
C LYS A 53 6.95 6.47 -6.33
N GLN A 54 6.94 7.54 -7.13
CA GLN A 54 5.86 8.52 -7.19
C GLN A 54 4.60 7.91 -7.80
N ILE A 55 4.73 7.13 -8.88
CA ILE A 55 3.61 6.42 -9.51
C ILE A 55 2.95 5.44 -8.53
N VAL A 56 3.76 4.61 -7.87
CA VAL A 56 3.27 3.64 -6.87
C VAL A 56 2.60 4.36 -5.71
N SER A 57 3.23 5.41 -5.17
CA SER A 57 2.67 6.21 -4.08
C SER A 57 1.33 6.84 -4.45
N HIS A 58 1.23 7.45 -5.62
CA HIS A 58 0.01 8.09 -6.10
C HIS A 58 -1.12 7.08 -6.32
N ARG A 59 -0.82 5.92 -6.91
CA ARG A 59 -1.83 4.88 -7.19
C ARG A 59 -2.32 4.19 -5.92
N LEU A 60 -1.41 3.88 -5.00
CA LEU A 60 -1.81 3.32 -3.71
C LEU A 60 -2.55 4.36 -2.87
N GLY A 61 -2.17 5.63 -2.94
CA GLY A 61 -2.82 6.74 -2.25
C GLY A 61 -2.75 6.61 -0.72
N LEU A 62 -1.71 5.95 -0.20
CA LEU A 62 -1.60 5.56 1.22
C LEU A 62 -0.17 5.65 1.76
N ILE A 63 0.82 5.40 0.89
CA ILE A 63 2.23 5.41 1.22
C ILE A 63 2.90 6.56 0.47
N ALA A 64 3.78 7.29 1.14
CA ALA A 64 4.56 8.34 0.50
C ALA A 64 5.73 7.74 -0.31
N PRO A 65 6.25 8.42 -1.35
CA PRO A 65 7.29 7.86 -2.22
C PRO A 65 8.57 7.51 -1.45
N TYR A 66 8.91 8.29 -0.43
CA TYR A 66 10.12 8.10 0.39
C TYR A 66 10.01 6.91 1.37
N ALA A 67 8.81 6.40 1.64
CA ALA A 67 8.63 5.19 2.44
C ALA A 67 8.89 3.91 1.61
N ILE A 68 8.99 4.04 0.28
CA ILE A 68 9.41 2.96 -0.61
C ILE A 68 10.93 2.96 -0.67
N GLU A 69 11.55 1.92 -0.11
CA GLU A 69 12.99 1.77 -0.04
C GLU A 69 13.56 1.40 -1.41
N SER A 70 13.07 0.29 -1.98
CA SER A 70 13.54 -0.24 -3.26
C SER A 70 12.42 -0.85 -4.07
N ILE A 71 12.61 -0.84 -5.39
CA ILE A 71 11.74 -1.48 -6.37
C ILE A 71 12.68 -2.23 -7.32
N GLN A 72 12.44 -3.52 -7.48
CA GLN A 72 13.24 -4.40 -8.33
C GLN A 72 12.30 -5.13 -9.27
N THR A 73 12.73 -5.27 -10.52
CA THR A 73 11.96 -5.93 -11.56
C THR A 73 12.72 -7.15 -12.04
N PHE A 74 12.05 -8.28 -12.13
CA PHE A 74 12.62 -9.54 -12.56
C PHE A 74 11.80 -10.14 -13.70
N ALA A 75 12.49 -10.61 -14.73
CA ALA A 75 11.87 -11.45 -15.75
C ALA A 75 11.65 -12.85 -15.16
N VAL A 76 10.42 -13.38 -15.30
CA VAL A 76 10.08 -14.68 -14.69
C VAL A 76 10.85 -15.84 -15.30
N GLU A 77 11.15 -15.77 -16.60
CA GLU A 77 11.94 -16.80 -17.27
C GLU A 77 13.34 -16.98 -16.66
N GLU A 78 13.97 -15.89 -16.22
CA GLU A 78 15.29 -15.93 -15.59
C GLU A 78 15.21 -16.60 -14.21
N GLN A 79 14.18 -16.25 -13.42
CA GLN A 79 13.95 -16.83 -12.10
C GLN A 79 13.59 -18.32 -12.16
N ILE A 80 12.76 -18.73 -13.13
CA ILE A 80 12.39 -20.15 -13.33
C ILE A 80 13.62 -20.98 -13.74
N LYS A 81 14.44 -20.46 -14.66
CA LYS A 81 15.68 -21.13 -15.11
C LYS A 81 16.68 -21.31 -13.96
N GLN A 82 16.82 -20.31 -13.10
CA GLN A 82 17.72 -20.37 -11.95
C GLN A 82 17.21 -21.29 -10.84
N GLY A 83 15.89 -21.28 -10.57
CA GLY A 83 15.29 -22.00 -9.43
C GLY A 83 14.93 -23.46 -9.68
N LYS A 84 14.88 -23.94 -10.93
CA LYS A 84 14.35 -25.27 -11.29
C LYS A 84 12.96 -25.53 -10.68
N ASN A 85 12.12 -24.50 -10.57
CA ASN A 85 10.83 -24.58 -9.88
C ASN A 85 9.74 -25.13 -10.80
N ILE A 86 8.88 -26.00 -10.26
CA ILE A 86 7.65 -26.44 -10.93
C ILE A 86 6.60 -25.35 -10.72
N THR A 87 6.10 -24.78 -11.82
CA THR A 87 5.06 -23.73 -11.77
C THR A 87 3.71 -24.37 -12.11
N PHE A 88 2.76 -24.37 -11.16
CA PHE A 88 1.42 -24.97 -11.33
C PHE A 88 0.39 -24.00 -11.93
N CYS A 89 0.72 -22.72 -12.05
CA CYS A 89 -0.13 -21.67 -12.61
C CYS A 89 0.54 -21.03 -13.84
N LYS A 90 -0.21 -20.22 -14.59
CA LYS A 90 0.36 -19.42 -15.68
C LYS A 90 1.36 -18.41 -15.06
N PRO A 91 2.64 -18.44 -15.44
CA PRO A 91 3.61 -17.49 -14.90
C PRO A 91 3.27 -16.06 -15.38
N PRO A 92 3.42 -15.04 -14.52
CA PRO A 92 3.41 -13.67 -14.98
C PRO A 92 4.62 -13.43 -15.90
N LYS A 93 4.58 -12.36 -16.69
CA LYS A 93 5.73 -12.01 -17.55
C LYS A 93 6.88 -11.47 -16.72
N ASP A 94 6.55 -10.57 -15.80
CA ASP A 94 7.48 -9.86 -14.94
C ASP A 94 6.99 -9.94 -13.48
N ILE A 95 7.95 -10.01 -12.54
CA ILE A 95 7.71 -9.90 -11.10
C ILE A 95 8.36 -8.61 -10.61
N ILE A 96 7.60 -7.80 -9.90
CA ILE A 96 8.08 -6.60 -9.25
C ILE A 96 8.10 -6.83 -7.75
N ILE A 97 9.27 -6.66 -7.16
CA ILE A 97 9.48 -6.75 -5.72
C ILE A 97 9.76 -5.35 -5.18
N MET A 98 8.93 -4.92 -4.27
CA MET A 98 9.06 -3.64 -3.56
C MET A 98 9.32 -3.89 -2.09
N ARG A 99 10.19 -3.08 -1.51
CA ARG A 99 10.42 -3.03 -0.06
C ARG A 99 10.08 -1.66 0.47
N THR A 100 9.39 -1.62 1.61
CA THR A 100 9.14 -0.40 2.34
C THR A 100 10.07 -0.29 3.55
N ASN A 101 10.36 0.94 3.96
CA ASN A 101 11.12 1.20 5.18
C ASN A 101 10.19 1.44 6.39
N SER A 102 10.77 1.78 7.53
CA SER A 102 10.03 2.00 8.78
C SER A 102 8.96 3.09 8.69
N LEU A 103 9.04 4.03 7.75
CA LEU A 103 8.05 5.10 7.57
C LEU A 103 6.70 4.58 7.05
N ALA A 104 6.64 3.34 6.55
CA ALA A 104 5.38 2.67 6.22
C ALA A 104 4.70 2.03 7.43
N GLU A 105 5.40 1.88 8.57
CA GLU A 105 4.83 1.31 9.81
C GLU A 105 3.79 2.24 10.42
N LEU A 106 2.66 1.67 10.85
CA LEU A 106 1.57 2.39 11.50
C LEU A 106 1.94 2.80 12.93
N GLN A 107 1.82 4.09 13.23
CA GLN A 107 1.78 4.61 14.59
C GLN A 107 0.37 4.51 15.18
N TRP A 108 0.27 4.24 16.49
CA TRP A 108 -1.02 4.03 17.15
C TRP A 108 -1.26 5.08 18.22
N VAL A 109 -2.34 5.84 18.05
CA VAL A 109 -2.80 6.83 19.01
C VAL A 109 -4.15 6.37 19.56
N ILE A 110 -4.18 5.97 20.84
CA ILE A 110 -5.40 5.52 21.52
C ILE A 110 -5.80 6.60 22.52
N ASN A 111 -6.98 7.20 22.37
CA ASN A 111 -7.47 8.29 23.22
C ASN A 111 -6.44 9.42 23.37
N GLY A 112 -5.83 9.84 22.25
CA GLY A 112 -4.81 10.90 22.23
C GLY A 112 -3.42 10.51 22.74
N LYS A 113 -3.20 9.25 23.16
CA LYS A 113 -1.90 8.78 23.67
C LYS A 113 -1.27 7.76 22.72
N LEU A 114 0.02 7.96 22.42
CA LEU A 114 0.81 6.97 21.68
C LEU A 114 0.88 5.66 22.45
N ARG A 115 0.63 4.55 21.75
CA ARG A 115 0.69 3.19 22.28
C ARG A 115 1.44 2.30 21.31
N LYS A 116 2.09 1.26 21.83
CA LYS A 116 2.70 0.24 20.99
C LYS A 116 1.67 -0.83 20.63
N PRO A 117 1.56 -1.23 19.36
CA PRO A 117 0.72 -2.35 18.98
C PRO A 117 1.30 -3.67 19.48
N ARG A 118 0.46 -4.72 19.50
CA ARG A 118 0.93 -6.09 19.80
C ARG A 118 1.77 -6.68 18.68
N LYS A 119 1.44 -6.31 17.45
CA LYS A 119 2.11 -6.74 16.23
C LYS A 119 2.38 -5.51 15.38
N LYS A 120 3.57 -5.42 14.79
CA LYS A 120 3.87 -4.38 13.81
C LYS A 120 2.96 -4.56 12.60
N LEU A 121 2.38 -3.47 12.13
CA LEU A 121 1.59 -3.42 10.90
C LEU A 121 2.03 -2.23 10.08
N THR A 122 2.09 -2.42 8.78
CA THR A 122 2.27 -1.33 7.81
C THR A 122 0.92 -0.81 7.33
N ILE A 123 0.91 0.36 6.68
CA ILE A 123 -0.29 0.86 6.00
C ILE A 123 -0.74 -0.06 4.84
N ILE A 124 0.20 -0.81 4.24
CA ILE A 124 -0.08 -1.78 3.17
C ILE A 124 -0.82 -2.99 3.72
N ASP A 125 -0.39 -3.52 4.87
CA ASP A 125 -1.10 -4.60 5.57
C ASP A 125 -2.56 -4.25 5.83
N TYR A 126 -2.80 -3.02 6.29
CA TYR A 126 -4.14 -2.51 6.54
C TYR A 126 -4.98 -2.48 5.25
N LYS A 127 -4.42 -1.98 4.14
CA LYS A 127 -5.16 -1.87 2.88
C LYS A 127 -5.55 -3.24 2.32
N LEU A 128 -4.65 -4.21 2.45
CA LEU A 128 -4.87 -5.58 1.98
C LEU A 128 -5.87 -6.34 2.87
N SER A 129 -5.77 -6.14 4.19
CA SER A 129 -6.66 -6.80 5.14
C SER A 129 -6.92 -5.90 6.35
N PRO A 130 -7.98 -5.06 6.30
CA PRO A 130 -8.33 -4.15 7.39
C PRO A 130 -8.54 -4.85 8.75
N GLN A 131 -8.94 -6.11 8.70
CA GLN A 131 -9.18 -6.98 9.87
C GLN A 131 -7.91 -7.17 10.73
N ARG A 132 -6.72 -7.06 10.13
CA ARG A 132 -5.44 -7.17 10.85
C ARG A 132 -5.28 -6.11 11.94
N ILE A 133 -5.97 -4.96 11.84
CA ILE A 133 -5.96 -3.93 12.91
C ILE A 133 -6.37 -4.53 14.24
N THR A 134 -7.42 -5.35 14.24
CA THR A 134 -7.98 -5.94 15.46
C THR A 134 -6.96 -6.85 16.16
N GLU A 135 -6.16 -7.58 15.39
CA GLU A 135 -5.10 -8.46 15.89
C GLU A 135 -3.92 -7.67 16.47
N ALA A 136 -3.63 -6.51 15.89
CA ALA A 136 -2.51 -5.66 16.29
C ALA A 136 -2.85 -4.67 17.42
N LEU A 137 -4.10 -4.59 17.86
CA LEU A 137 -4.54 -3.65 18.89
C LEU A 137 -3.60 -3.64 20.10
N PRO A 138 -3.24 -2.45 20.63
CA PRO A 138 -2.42 -2.34 21.83
C PRO A 138 -2.99 -3.13 23.00
N ARG A 139 -2.09 -3.63 23.87
CA ARG A 139 -2.47 -4.43 25.03
C ARG A 139 -3.47 -3.69 25.92
N GLY A 140 -4.57 -4.35 26.28
CA GLY A 140 -5.61 -3.81 27.15
C GLY A 140 -6.76 -3.12 26.41
N ILE A 141 -6.67 -2.95 25.09
CA ILE A 141 -7.78 -2.44 24.26
C ILE A 141 -8.57 -3.61 23.73
N LYS A 142 -9.87 -3.66 24.03
CA LYS A 142 -10.80 -4.63 23.46
C LYS A 142 -11.45 -4.05 22.20
N PRO A 143 -11.67 -4.85 21.15
CA PRO A 143 -12.38 -4.38 19.95
C PRO A 143 -13.78 -3.82 20.27
N THR A 144 -14.47 -4.39 21.25
CA THR A 144 -15.80 -3.97 21.73
C THR A 144 -15.84 -2.57 22.36
N ASP A 145 -14.68 -2.06 22.75
CA ASP A 145 -14.55 -0.76 23.42
C ASP A 145 -14.27 0.37 22.42
N ILE A 146 -14.00 0.05 21.16
CA ILE A 146 -13.72 1.03 20.09
C ILE A 146 -15.01 1.75 19.71
N LEU A 147 -14.95 3.09 19.71
CA LEU A 147 -16.01 3.98 19.26
C LEU A 147 -15.76 4.45 17.83
N SER A 148 -14.51 4.80 17.52
CA SER A 148 -14.08 5.18 16.17
C SER A 148 -12.63 4.77 15.95
N ALA A 149 -12.28 4.55 14.68
CA ALA A 149 -10.93 4.30 14.23
C ALA A 149 -10.72 5.06 12.92
N ASP A 150 -9.84 6.05 12.96
CA ASP A 150 -9.50 6.90 11.82
C ASP A 150 -8.05 6.65 11.41
N ILE A 151 -7.74 6.74 10.12
CA ILE A 151 -6.38 6.57 9.61
C ILE A 151 -5.95 7.86 8.93
N LEU A 152 -4.82 8.38 9.40
CA LEU A 152 -4.19 9.58 8.91
C LEU A 152 -2.97 9.19 8.08
N THR A 153 -3.00 9.53 6.80
CA THR A 153 -1.89 9.33 5.85
C THR A 153 -1.37 10.69 5.39
N TYR A 154 -0.06 10.79 5.16
CA TYR A 154 0.63 12.05 4.89
C TYR A 154 1.30 12.06 3.50
N ILE A 155 0.59 11.58 2.48
CA ILE A 155 1.16 11.32 1.14
C ILE A 155 1.69 12.60 0.47
N ASN A 156 1.05 13.75 0.75
CA ASN A 156 1.41 15.05 0.20
C ASN A 156 2.08 15.98 1.24
N ASP A 157 2.47 15.46 2.40
CA ASP A 157 3.13 16.28 3.43
C ASP A 157 4.61 16.47 3.04
N PRO A 158 5.12 17.70 2.96
CA PRO A 158 6.53 17.95 2.65
C PRO A 158 7.49 17.41 3.74
N ARG A 159 6.98 17.06 4.93
CA ARG A 159 7.77 16.51 6.03
C ARG A 159 7.93 15.00 5.85
N MET A 160 9.13 14.59 5.44
CA MET A 160 9.46 13.19 5.10
C MET A 160 9.44 12.20 6.29
N GLU A 161 9.27 12.67 7.52
CA GLU A 161 9.41 11.84 8.74
C GLU A 161 8.07 11.38 9.34
N LYS A 162 6.94 11.71 8.72
CA LYS A 162 5.64 11.33 9.27
C LYS A 162 5.26 9.90 8.91
N HIS A 163 4.99 9.12 9.94
CA HIS A 163 4.39 7.80 9.81
C HIS A 163 2.87 7.89 9.61
N PRO A 164 2.26 6.98 8.84
CA PRO A 164 0.82 6.81 8.84
C PRO A 164 0.36 6.47 10.26
N THR A 165 -0.74 7.08 10.70
CA THR A 165 -1.20 6.98 12.10
C THR A 165 -2.62 6.49 12.17
N ILE A 166 -2.87 5.44 12.95
CA ILE A 166 -4.22 5.03 13.33
C ILE A 166 -4.61 5.68 14.65
N VAL A 167 -5.72 6.40 14.63
CA VAL A 167 -6.28 7.10 15.79
C VAL A 167 -7.54 6.35 16.22
N ILE A 168 -7.52 5.79 17.43
CA ILE A 168 -8.64 5.03 17.98
C ILE A 168 -9.19 5.76 19.19
N LYS A 169 -10.50 5.99 19.20
CA LYS A 169 -11.23 6.46 20.39
C LYS A 169 -11.95 5.28 21.03
N THR A 170 -11.82 5.12 22.34
CA THR A 170 -12.46 4.04 23.11
C THR A 170 -13.33 4.57 24.23
N LYS A 171 -14.32 3.75 24.64
CA LYS A 171 -15.27 4.05 25.72
C LYS A 171 -14.60 4.40 27.06
N THR A 172 -13.41 3.85 27.32
CA THR A 172 -12.71 3.96 28.61
C THR A 172 -12.32 5.40 28.96
N SER A 173 -12.16 6.30 27.98
CA SER A 173 -11.85 7.71 28.26
C SER A 173 -12.97 8.42 29.03
N ASN A 174 -14.24 8.05 28.82
CA ASN A 174 -15.36 8.64 29.55
C ASN A 174 -15.40 8.24 31.04
N ARG A 175 -14.78 7.11 31.41
CA ARG A 175 -14.71 6.71 32.84
C ARG A 175 -13.69 7.53 33.63
N LEU A 176 -12.54 7.86 33.04
CA LEU A 176 -11.50 8.62 33.74
C LEU A 176 -11.82 10.11 33.82
N LEU A 177 -12.42 10.70 32.77
CA LEU A 177 -12.90 12.09 32.80
C LEU A 177 -14.06 12.28 33.80
N ASN A 178 -15.02 11.35 33.86
CA ASN A 178 -16.12 11.44 34.82
C ASN A 178 -15.66 11.24 36.28
N GLN A 179 -14.54 10.54 36.52
CA GLN A 179 -14.00 10.39 37.87
C GLN A 179 -13.32 11.67 38.37
N GLN A 180 -12.66 12.44 37.49
CA GLN A 180 -12.05 13.72 37.88
C GLN A 180 -13.10 14.80 38.21
N SER A 181 -14.20 14.86 37.45
CA SER A 181 -15.31 15.80 37.73
C SER A 181 -16.10 15.48 39.01
N LEU A 182 -15.98 14.27 39.56
CA LEU A 182 -16.62 13.87 40.82
C LEU A 182 -15.75 14.20 42.05
N THR A 183 -14.44 14.40 41.88
CA THR A 183 -13.50 14.69 42.97
C THR A 183 -13.24 16.18 43.19
N GLU A 184 -13.56 17.06 42.23
CA GLU A 184 -13.39 18.51 42.37
C GLU A 184 -14.62 19.24 42.94
N GLY A 185 -15.66 18.50 43.36
CA GLY A 185 -16.91 19.02 43.90
C GLY A 185 -17.16 18.75 45.39
N LYS A 186 -16.11 18.58 46.20
CA LYS A 186 -16.22 18.45 47.67
C LYS A 186 -15.25 19.36 48.40
#